data_AF-A0A0C3K446-F1
#
_entry.id   AF-A0A0C3K446-F1
#
_cell.length_a   1.000
_cell.length_b   1.000
_cell.length_c   1.000
_cell.angle_alpha   90.00
_cell.angle_beta   90.00
_cell.angle_gamma   90.00
#
_symmetry.space_group_name_H-M   'P 1'
#
loop_
_entity.id
_entity.type
_entity.pdbx_description
1 polymer ?
#
loop_
_entity_poly.entity_id
_entity_poly.type
_entity_poly.pdbx_seq_one_letter_code
_entity_poly.pdbx_strand_id
1 'polypeptide(L)'
;QRIQREVVIWRDINHPNILPVIGYKKSPLPLLVSLWCQNGNIADFIESNPGLTDLCGATRGLAHLRSRTPPIFHGNIVPQSVIIQDNLEAALCGPGLLWVLAPQESLGL
;
A
#
# COMPACT_ATOMS: atom_id res chain seq x y z
N GLN A 1 -2.62 16.23 9.32
CA GLN A 1 -4.08 15.97 9.46
C GLN A 1 -4.54 14.88 8.50
N ARG A 2 -4.13 14.89 7.21
CA ARG A 2 -4.46 13.84 6.23
C ARG A 2 -3.91 12.43 6.56
N ILE A 3 -2.60 12.29 6.75
CA ILE A 3 -1.95 10.99 7.06
C ILE A 3 -2.57 10.30 8.29
N GLN A 4 -2.86 11.07 9.34
CA GLN A 4 -3.50 10.52 10.55
C GLN A 4 -4.87 9.92 10.25
N ARG A 5 -5.68 10.57 9.41
CA ARG A 5 -6.98 10.06 9.00
C ARG A 5 -6.82 8.80 8.13
N GLU A 6 -5.90 8.83 7.16
CA GLU A 6 -5.63 7.69 6.27
C GLU A 6 -5.12 6.48 7.08
N VAL A 7 -4.23 6.69 8.04
CA VAL A 7 -3.74 5.65 8.96
C VAL A 7 -4.86 5.05 9.78
N VAL A 8 -5.73 5.88 10.37
CA VAL A 8 -6.85 5.39 11.19
C VAL A 8 -7.78 4.53 10.34
N ILE A 9 -8.15 5.01 9.15
CA ILE A 9 -8.99 4.24 8.22
C ILE A 9 -8.31 2.91 7.86
N TRP A 10 -7.02 2.93 7.52
CA TRP A 10 -6.31 1.73 7.09
C TRP A 10 -6.04 0.73 8.20
N ARG A 11 -5.82 1.21 9.43
CA ARG A 11 -5.66 0.37 10.63
C ARG A 11 -6.89 -0.46 10.92
N ASP A 12 -8.08 0.07 10.64
CA ASP A 12 -9.35 -0.60 10.91
C ASP A 12 -9.75 -1.62 9.83
N ILE A 13 -8.93 -1.77 8.78
CA ILE A 13 -9.16 -2.72 7.69
C ILE A 13 -8.47 -4.04 8.02
N ASN A 14 -9.27 -5.10 8.12
CA ASN A 14 -8.78 -6.44 8.40
C ASN A 14 -9.12 -7.37 7.24
N HIS A 15 -8.12 -7.70 6.41
CA HIS A 15 -8.25 -8.61 5.29
C HIS A 15 -6.89 -9.23 4.95
N PRO A 16 -6.78 -10.53 4.64
CA PRO A 16 -5.50 -11.20 4.39
C PRO A 16 -4.70 -10.64 3.21
N ASN A 17 -5.37 -9.96 2.26
CA ASN A 17 -4.73 -9.31 1.12
C ASN A 17 -4.69 -7.77 1.22
N ILE A 18 -4.77 -7.24 2.44
CA ILE A 18 -4.52 -5.82 2.74
C ILE A 18 -3.50 -5.77 3.87
N LEU A 19 -2.33 -5.22 3.58
CA LEU A 19 -1.24 -5.17 4.53
C LEU A 19 -1.57 -4.18 5.66
N PRO A 20 -1.53 -4.61 6.93
CA PRO A 20 -1.90 -3.76 8.05
C PRO A 20 -0.87 -2.65 8.28
N VAL A 21 -1.37 -1.46 8.59
CA VAL A 21 -0.54 -0.32 9.03
C VAL A 21 -0.48 -0.34 10.56
N ILE A 22 0.71 -0.63 11.09
CA ILE A 22 0.96 -0.70 12.53
C ILE A 22 1.32 0.66 13.13
N GLY A 23 1.86 1.58 12.32
CA GLY A 23 2.25 2.91 12.79
C GLY A 23 2.45 3.92 11.67
N TYR A 24 2.76 5.16 12.05
CA TYR A 24 3.10 6.23 11.11
C TYR A 24 4.10 7.21 11.73
N LYS A 25 4.90 7.85 10.89
CA LYS A 25 5.74 9.01 11.23
C LYS A 25 5.21 10.22 10.47
N LYS A 26 5.16 11.38 11.12
CA LYS A 26 4.58 12.60 10.53
C LYS A 26 5.63 13.57 9.95
N SER A 27 6.84 13.61 10.50
CA SER A 27 7.88 14.60 10.20
C SER A 27 9.26 13.97 10.33
N PRO A 28 10.27 14.37 9.53
CA PRO A 28 10.22 15.40 8.47
C PRO A 28 9.51 14.94 7.19
N LEU A 29 9.49 13.62 6.94
CA LEU A 29 8.74 13.02 5.85
C LEU A 29 7.67 12.08 6.42
N PRO A 30 6.46 12.10 5.86
CA PRO A 30 5.40 11.22 6.30
C PRO A 30 5.68 9.79 5.84
N LEU A 31 5.64 8.83 6.77
CA LEU A 31 5.87 7.42 6.49
C LEU A 31 4.78 6.58 7.15
N LEU A 32 4.38 5.52 6.47
CA LEU A 32 3.61 4.43 7.06
C LEU A 32 4.56 3.31 7.46
N VAL A 33 4.24 2.66 8.56
CA VAL A 33 4.95 1.46 9.03
C VAL A 33 3.97 0.30 8.97
N SER A 34 4.34 -0.76 8.25
CA SER A 34 3.60 -2.01 8.13
C SER A 34 4.41 -3.18 8.68
N LEU A 35 3.81 -4.38 8.68
CA LEU A 35 4.57 -5.61 8.86
C LEU A 35 5.59 -5.77 7.73
N TRP A 36 6.75 -6.34 8.08
CA TRP A 36 7.79 -6.69 7.13
C TRP A 36 7.41 -7.98 6.40
N CYS A 37 7.59 -8.00 5.07
CA CYS A 37 7.43 -9.19 4.24
C CYS A 37 8.75 -9.44 3.51
N GLN A 38 9.29 -10.65 3.63
CA GLN A 38 10.63 -10.99 3.11
C GLN A 38 10.70 -10.89 1.58
N ASN A 39 9.58 -11.18 0.92
CA ASN A 39 9.47 -11.18 -0.53
C ASN A 39 9.31 -9.77 -1.15
N GLY A 40 9.10 -8.74 -0.33
CA GLY A 40 9.04 -7.35 -0.81
C GLY A 40 7.87 -7.06 -1.75
N ASN A 41 8.06 -6.11 -2.67
CA ASN A 41 7.03 -5.72 -3.64
C ASN A 41 7.10 -6.58 -4.91
N ILE A 42 6.01 -6.66 -5.65
CA ILE A 42 5.94 -7.53 -6.82
C ILE A 42 6.90 -7.12 -7.95
N ALA A 43 7.22 -5.83 -8.12
CA ALA A 43 8.13 -5.40 -9.19
C ALA A 43 9.52 -6.03 -9.02
N ASP A 44 10.07 -6.02 -7.79
CA ASP A 44 11.36 -6.63 -7.52
C ASP A 44 11.26 -8.17 -7.46
N PHE A 45 10.14 -8.68 -6.90
CA PHE A 45 9.96 -10.12 -6.70
C PHE A 45 9.97 -10.91 -8.01
N ILE A 46 9.31 -10.41 -9.06
CA ILE A 46 9.19 -11.11 -10.35
C ILE A 46 10.50 -11.15 -11.13
N GLU A 47 11.44 -10.23 -10.86
CA GLU A 47 12.77 -10.27 -11.49
C GLU A 47 13.52 -11.55 -11.10
N SER A 48 13.33 -12.00 -9.86
CA SER A 48 13.90 -13.26 -9.35
C SER A 48 12.97 -14.47 -9.55
N ASN A 49 11.68 -14.24 -9.83
CA ASN A 49 10.64 -15.26 -9.89
C ASN A 49 9.69 -15.04 -11.09
N PRO A 50 10.17 -15.18 -12.34
CA PRO A 50 9.41 -14.81 -13.54
C PRO A 50 8.14 -15.64 -13.79
N GLY A 51 7.96 -16.75 -13.07
CA GLY A 51 6.78 -17.61 -13.17
C GLY A 51 5.64 -17.26 -12.21
N LEU A 52 5.86 -16.39 -11.21
CA LEU A 52 4.80 -16.02 -10.26
C LEU A 52 4.00 -14.83 -10.80
N THR A 53 2.77 -15.10 -11.24
CA THR A 53 1.86 -14.08 -11.79
C THR A 53 0.56 -13.93 -11.02
N ASP A 54 0.37 -14.67 -9.92
CA ASP A 54 -0.89 -14.68 -9.20
C ASP A 54 -1.11 -13.38 -8.40
N LEU A 55 -1.92 -12.49 -8.97
CA LEU A 55 -2.37 -11.24 -8.38
C LEU A 55 -3.77 -11.35 -7.76
N CYS A 56 -4.36 -12.56 -7.69
CA CYS A 56 -5.71 -12.76 -7.15
C CYS A 56 -5.82 -12.25 -5.70
N GLY A 57 -4.75 -12.35 -4.93
CA GLY A 57 -4.70 -11.76 -3.59
C GLY A 57 -4.99 -10.25 -3.63
N ALA A 58 -4.23 -9.50 -4.42
CA ALA A 58 -4.40 -8.04 -4.53
C ALA A 58 -5.82 -7.65 -5.01
N THR A 59 -6.41 -8.41 -5.94
CA THR A 59 -7.79 -8.15 -6.41
C THR A 59 -8.84 -8.44 -5.33
N ARG A 60 -8.66 -9.49 -4.52
CA ARG A 60 -9.49 -9.75 -3.32
C ARG A 60 -9.40 -8.58 -2.32
N GLY A 61 -8.19 -8.07 -2.08
CA GLY A 61 -7.98 -6.88 -1.24
C GLY A 61 -8.74 -5.66 -1.78
N LEU A 62 -8.67 -5.40 -3.09
CA LEU A 62 -9.40 -4.29 -3.71
C LEU A 62 -10.92 -4.45 -3.60
N ALA A 63 -11.43 -5.67 -3.81
CA ALA A 63 -12.84 -5.98 -3.66
C ALA A 63 -13.32 -5.73 -2.21
N HIS A 64 -12.49 -6.07 -1.22
CA HIS A 64 -12.78 -5.78 0.19
C HIS A 64 -12.85 -4.28 0.47
N LEU A 65 -11.92 -3.47 -0.05
CA LEU A 65 -11.98 -2.00 0.10
C LEU A 65 -13.26 -1.42 -0.50
N ARG A 66 -13.66 -1.93 -1.68
CA ARG A 66 -14.84 -1.48 -2.40
C ARG A 66 -16.14 -1.85 -1.69
N SER A 67 -16.18 -2.95 -0.93
CA SER A 67 -17.38 -3.41 -0.22
C SER A 67 -17.68 -2.65 1.08
N ARG A 68 -16.76 -1.80 1.55
CA ARG A 68 -16.94 -0.97 2.74
C ARG A 68 -18.02 0.10 2.52
N THR A 69 -18.56 0.64 3.63
CA THR A 69 -19.51 1.75 3.62
C THR A 69 -18.99 2.88 4.52
N PRO A 70 -18.56 4.03 3.96
CA PRO A 70 -18.43 4.31 2.53
C PRO A 70 -17.34 3.45 1.84
N PRO A 71 -17.43 3.24 0.51
CA PRO A 71 -16.38 2.53 -0.22
C PRO A 71 -15.03 3.22 -0.09
N ILE A 72 -13.97 2.44 0.10
CA ILE A 72 -12.60 2.96 0.20
C ILE A 72 -11.92 2.79 -1.16
N PHE A 73 -11.34 3.87 -1.67
CA PHE A 73 -10.53 3.84 -2.89
C PHE A 73 -9.05 3.88 -2.51
N HIS A 74 -8.27 2.90 -2.99
CA HIS A 74 -6.84 2.83 -2.70
C HIS A 74 -6.05 4.02 -3.26
N GLY A 75 -6.46 4.54 -4.42
CA GLY A 75 -5.92 5.77 -5.03
C GLY A 75 -4.52 5.68 -5.62
N ASN A 76 -3.82 4.54 -5.50
CA ASN A 76 -2.46 4.36 -6.04
C ASN A 76 -2.11 2.87 -6.17
N ILE A 77 -2.69 2.22 -7.18
CA ILE A 77 -2.40 0.82 -7.50
C ILE A 77 -1.27 0.80 -8.53
N VAL A 78 -0.08 0.48 -8.06
CA VAL A 78 1.15 0.34 -8.85
C VAL A 78 1.88 -0.92 -8.37
N PRO A 79 2.80 -1.51 -9.15
CA PRO A 79 3.52 -2.71 -8.71
C PRO A 79 4.15 -2.57 -7.31
N GLN A 80 4.71 -1.41 -6.99
CA GLN A 80 5.34 -1.14 -5.69
C GLN A 80 4.34 -1.12 -4.50
N SER A 81 3.03 -0.95 -4.76
CA SER A 81 2.00 -1.04 -3.72
C SER A 81 1.41 -2.43 -3.58
N VAL A 82 1.88 -3.42 -4.35
CA VAL A 82 1.55 -4.84 -4.18
C VAL A 82 2.72 -5.55 -3.51
N ILE A 83 2.50 -6.02 -2.29
CA ILE A 83 3.48 -6.74 -1.49
C ILE A 83 3.22 -8.23 -1.62
N ILE A 84 4.28 -9.00 -1.87
CA ILE A 84 4.25 -10.45 -1.82
C ILE A 84 4.50 -10.85 -0.37
N GLN A 85 3.53 -11.49 0.26
CA GLN A 85 3.66 -11.98 1.63
C GLN A 85 4.55 -13.23 1.68
N ASP A 86 4.97 -13.62 2.88
CA ASP A 86 5.86 -14.77 3.09
C ASP A 86 5.22 -16.11 2.65
N ASN A 87 3.88 -16.16 2.61
CA ASN A 87 3.10 -17.28 2.07
C ASN A 87 2.86 -17.19 0.54
N LEU A 88 3.56 -16.29 -0.16
CA LEU A 88 3.44 -16.01 -1.60
C LEU A 88 2.10 -15.42 -2.06
N GLU A 89 1.26 -14.96 -1.14
CA GLU A 89 0.03 -14.25 -1.47
C GLU A 89 0.27 -12.76 -1.68
N ALA A 90 -0.29 -12.20 -2.76
CA ALA A 90 -0.26 -10.76 -3.01
C ALA A 90 -1.19 -10.00 -2.04
N ALA A 91 -0.71 -8.88 -1.49
CA ALA A 91 -1.49 -7.98 -0.65
C ALA A 91 -1.29 -6.52 -1.05
N LEU A 92 -2.34 -5.71 -0.91
CA LEU A 92 -2.25 -4.27 -1.11
C LEU A 92 -1.62 -3.61 0.11
N CYS A 93 -0.53 -2.87 -0.09
CA CYS A 93 0.09 -2.01 0.91
C CYS A 93 -0.49 -0.60 0.83
N GLY A 94 -0.46 0.11 1.96
CA GLY A 94 -1.18 1.36 2.28
C GLY A 94 -1.45 2.37 1.14
N PRO A 95 -2.46 3.23 1.35
CA PRO A 95 -2.87 4.23 0.36
C PRO A 95 -1.66 5.09 0.00
N GLY A 96 -1.51 5.41 -1.29
CA GLY A 96 -0.30 5.94 -1.90
C GLY A 96 0.25 7.24 -1.33
N LEU A 97 0.86 7.17 -0.15
CA LEU A 97 1.76 8.18 0.41
C LEU A 97 3.09 8.26 -0.36
N LEU A 98 3.23 7.46 -1.42
CA LEU A 98 4.35 7.46 -2.35
C LEU A 98 4.27 8.54 -3.45
N TRP A 99 3.15 9.26 -3.61
CA TRP A 99 3.16 10.51 -4.37
C TRP A 99 3.53 11.68 -3.47
N VAL A 100 4.77 11.67 -2.97
CA VAL A 100 5.53 12.93 -2.97
C VAL A 100 5.83 13.19 -4.44
N LEU A 101 4.99 13.99 -5.10
CA LEU A 101 5.47 14.79 -6.20
C LEU A 101 6.54 15.71 -5.59
N ALA A 102 7.80 15.34 -5.69
CA ALA A 102 8.85 16.33 -5.85
C ALA A 102 9.14 16.36 -7.37
N PRO A 103 9.21 17.53 -8.03
CA PRO A 103 9.35 18.87 -7.49
C PRO A 103 8.16 19.80 -7.83
N GLN A 104 7.95 20.84 -7.02
CA GLN A 104 7.57 22.13 -7.59
C GLN A 104 8.74 23.07 -7.33
N GLU A 105 9.73 23.04 -8.23
CA GLU A 105 10.72 24.12 -8.26
C GLU A 105 10.09 25.35 -8.91
N SER A 106 10.03 26.40 -8.08
CA SER A 106 10.01 27.84 -8.37
C SER A 106 8.82 28.45 -9.14
N LEU A 107 8.10 29.35 -8.47
CA LEU A 107 8.06 30.78 -8.84
C LEU A 107 7.31 31.60 -7.76
N GLY A 108 8.02 32.58 -7.19
CA GLY A 108 7.47 33.85 -6.71
C GLY A 108 6.75 33.87 -5.36
N LEU A 109 7.52 34.07 -4.28
CA LEU A 109 7.62 35.34 -3.54
C LEU A 109 8.89 35.31 -2.67
#